data_AF-A0A933MBY4-F1
#
_entry.id   AF-A0A933MBY4-F1
#
_cell.length_a   1.000
_cell.length_b   1.000
_cell.length_c   1.000
_cell.angle_alpha   90.00
_cell.angle_beta   90.00
_cell.angle_gamma   90.00
#
_symmetry.space_group_name_H-M   'P 1'
#
loop_
_entity.id
_entity.type
_entity.pdbx_description
1 polymer ?
#
loop_
_entity_poly.entity_id
_entity_poly.type
_entity_poly.pdbx_seq_one_letter_code
_entity_poly.pdbx_strand_id
1 'polypeptide(L)'
;MKRDFPMLEVCLLLDSLFACRPVIRLCKHNRWAYIITFKEGSLPAVWQEYQALKTLSPKDVLVVEREGCRQTFRWVNDIDFDGLTVNAFECLEETAKEAKLFVWLTGLPVTAANVAELSGRGGRKRWKIENEGFNTQKNGGYELEHAYSTDAKAMKNFYLLLQIGHLISQLMEKGSLLRKRIRETLGSLRTFSQRLWAALTEILFDLDRLRAILGTRIQIRFDTS
;
A
#
# COMPACT_ATOMS: atom_id res chain seq x y z
N MET A 1 17.73 6.09 2.11
CA MET A 1 16.38 6.28 2.70
C MET A 1 16.43 6.82 4.12
N LYS A 2 16.78 6.06 5.17
CA LYS A 2 16.80 6.63 6.54
C LYS A 2 17.88 7.70 6.75
N ARG A 3 18.97 7.66 5.98
CA ARG A 3 19.97 8.73 5.92
C ARG A 3 19.37 10.03 5.37
N ASP A 4 18.63 9.93 4.28
CA ASP A 4 18.14 11.10 3.52
C ASP A 4 16.77 11.59 4.06
N PHE A 5 16.00 10.71 4.70
CA PHE A 5 14.68 10.95 5.28
C PHE A 5 14.55 10.28 6.66
N PRO A 6 15.28 10.75 7.68
CA PRO A 6 15.33 10.10 8.99
C PRO A 6 13.97 10.07 9.70
N MET A 7 13.16 11.11 9.52
CA MET A 7 11.84 11.27 10.13
C MET A 7 10.70 10.64 9.33
N LEU A 8 10.98 9.98 8.20
CA LEU A 8 9.92 9.32 7.44
C LEU A 8 9.36 8.13 8.24
N GLU A 9 8.09 8.24 8.60
CA GLU A 9 7.30 7.18 9.20
C GLU A 9 6.86 6.20 8.12
N VAL A 10 7.21 4.93 8.31
CA VAL A 10 6.93 3.87 7.33
C VAL A 10 6.18 2.75 8.03
N CYS A 11 5.07 2.34 7.43
CA CYS A 11 4.33 1.13 7.79
C CYS A 11 4.30 0.18 6.59
N LEU A 12 4.91 -1.00 6.73
CA LEU A 12 4.95 -2.02 5.68
C LEU A 12 3.69 -2.89 5.73
N LEU A 13 2.99 -3.05 4.60
CA LEU A 13 1.84 -3.93 4.47
C LEU A 13 2.25 -5.17 3.68
N LEU A 14 2.29 -6.33 4.33
CA LEU A 14 2.91 -7.54 3.78
C LEU A 14 1.96 -8.75 3.80
N ASP A 15 2.22 -9.72 2.93
CA ASP A 15 1.55 -11.01 2.96
C ASP A 15 2.16 -11.96 4.02
N SER A 16 1.51 -13.11 4.22
CA SER A 16 1.86 -14.07 5.26
C SER A 16 3.21 -14.75 5.09
N LEU A 17 3.80 -14.78 3.89
CA LEU A 17 5.14 -15.32 3.65
C LEU A 17 6.22 -14.47 4.36
N PHE A 18 5.92 -13.20 4.62
CA PHE A 18 6.82 -12.30 5.32
C PHE A 18 6.66 -12.32 6.84
N ALA A 19 5.77 -13.17 7.38
CA ALA A 19 5.66 -13.42 8.82
C ALA A 19 6.84 -14.29 9.28
N CYS A 20 8.04 -13.71 9.28
CA CYS A 20 9.26 -14.41 9.65
C CYS A 20 10.24 -13.50 10.39
N ARG A 21 11.14 -14.13 11.15
CA ARG A 21 12.10 -13.45 12.03
C ARG A 21 12.98 -12.43 11.32
N PRO A 22 13.57 -12.70 10.13
CA PRO A 22 14.42 -11.73 9.44
C PRO A 22 13.68 -10.42 9.11
N VAL A 23 12.44 -10.53 8.63
CA VAL A 23 11.62 -9.36 8.26
C VAL A 23 11.27 -8.54 9.50
N ILE A 24 10.76 -9.20 10.56
CA ILE A 24 10.38 -8.51 11.79
C ILE A 24 11.60 -7.82 12.44
N ARG A 25 12.77 -8.48 12.44
CA ARG A 25 14.03 -7.86 12.91
C ARG A 25 14.41 -6.65 12.08
N LEU A 26 14.31 -6.72 10.75
CA LEU A 26 14.63 -5.61 9.87
C LEU A 26 13.70 -4.41 10.13
N CYS A 27 12.40 -4.65 10.30
CA CYS A 27 11.44 -3.60 10.65
C CYS A 27 11.79 -2.95 11.98
N LYS A 28 12.07 -3.74 13.03
CA LYS A 28 12.49 -3.22 14.35
C LYS A 28 13.76 -2.39 14.25
N HIS A 29 14.80 -2.89 13.56
CA HIS A 29 16.07 -2.19 13.40
C HIS A 29 15.90 -0.82 12.71
N ASN A 30 15.04 -0.74 11.71
CA ASN A 30 14.79 0.50 10.97
C ASN A 30 13.72 1.40 11.61
N ARG A 31 13.11 0.98 12.73
CA ARG A 31 11.95 1.64 13.35
C ARG A 31 10.80 1.81 12.36
N TRP A 32 10.50 0.76 11.61
CA TRP A 32 9.36 0.70 10.71
C TRP A 32 8.21 -0.06 11.38
N ALA A 33 7.01 0.49 11.29
CA ALA A 33 5.79 -0.25 11.59
C ALA A 33 5.56 -1.31 10.50
N TYR A 34 4.77 -2.32 10.82
CA TYR A 34 4.37 -3.33 9.86
C TYR A 34 3.00 -3.89 10.20
N ILE A 35 2.28 -4.33 9.18
CA ILE A 35 1.05 -5.11 9.29
C ILE A 35 1.18 -6.26 8.28
N ILE A 36 1.34 -7.46 8.79
CA ILE A 36 1.60 -8.67 8.02
C ILE A 36 0.34 -9.53 8.08
N THR A 37 -0.14 -10.02 6.95
CA THR A 37 -1.27 -10.97 6.94
C THR A 37 -0.91 -12.20 7.76
N PHE A 38 -1.77 -12.60 8.69
CA PHE A 38 -1.52 -13.74 9.56
C PHE A 38 -2.60 -14.80 9.28
N LYS A 39 -2.18 -16.02 8.97
CA LYS A 39 -3.09 -17.11 8.62
C LYS A 39 -2.73 -18.33 9.44
N GLU A 40 -3.72 -19.18 9.65
CA GLU A 40 -3.50 -20.53 10.15
C GLU A 40 -2.45 -21.25 9.27
N GLY A 41 -1.41 -21.78 9.89
CA GLY A 41 -0.24 -22.38 9.23
C GLY A 41 0.95 -21.44 9.04
N SER A 42 0.75 -20.11 9.08
CA SER A 42 1.87 -19.15 9.19
C SER A 42 2.28 -19.04 10.66
N LEU A 43 3.57 -19.25 10.97
CA LEU A 43 4.08 -19.28 12.36
C LEU A 43 3.19 -20.09 13.33
N PRO A 44 3.10 -21.42 13.19
CA PRO A 44 2.12 -22.24 13.91
C PRO A 44 2.13 -22.06 15.43
N ALA A 45 3.31 -21.92 16.05
CA ALA A 45 3.43 -21.69 17.49
C ALA A 45 2.79 -20.35 17.92
N VAL A 46 3.12 -19.26 17.21
CA VAL A 46 2.53 -17.93 17.45
C VAL A 46 1.01 -17.95 17.23
N TRP A 47 0.55 -18.72 16.24
CA TRP A 47 -0.88 -18.85 15.97
C TRP A 47 -1.61 -19.55 17.12
N GLN A 48 -1.06 -20.66 17.62
CA GLN A 48 -1.62 -21.39 18.76
C GLN A 48 -1.64 -20.52 20.02
N GLU A 49 -0.55 -19.81 20.29
CA GLU A 49 -0.45 -18.91 21.43
C GLU A 49 -1.46 -17.76 21.33
N TYR A 50 -1.60 -17.14 20.15
CA TYR A 50 -2.62 -16.14 19.89
C TYR A 50 -4.04 -16.64 20.20
N GLN A 51 -4.42 -17.83 19.72
CA GLN A 51 -5.75 -18.39 19.98
C GLN A 51 -5.97 -18.69 21.47
N ALA A 52 -4.94 -19.17 22.17
CA ALA A 52 -4.99 -19.42 23.61
C ALA A 52 -5.16 -18.11 24.40
N LEU A 53 -4.31 -17.12 24.17
CA LEU A 53 -4.33 -15.82 24.85
C LEU A 53 -5.61 -15.02 24.56
N LYS A 54 -6.13 -15.12 23.34
CA LYS A 54 -7.42 -14.52 22.95
C LYS A 54 -8.57 -15.07 23.78
N THR A 55 -8.53 -16.34 24.18
CA THR A 55 -9.57 -16.95 25.04
C THR A 55 -9.48 -16.43 26.47
N LEU A 56 -8.27 -16.13 26.94
CA LEU A 56 -8.00 -15.59 28.28
C LEU A 56 -8.28 -14.08 28.42
N SER A 57 -8.43 -13.38 27.29
CA SER A 57 -8.63 -11.92 27.25
C SER A 57 -9.98 -11.55 26.63
N PRO A 58 -11.11 -11.81 27.32
CA PRO A 58 -12.45 -11.57 26.77
C PRO A 58 -12.78 -10.07 26.60
N LYS A 59 -12.04 -9.19 27.29
CA LYS A 59 -12.25 -7.73 27.24
C LYS A 59 -11.61 -7.06 26.03
N ASP A 60 -10.64 -7.71 25.40
CA ASP A 60 -9.94 -7.20 24.22
C ASP A 60 -10.77 -7.45 22.95
N VAL A 61 -11.92 -6.78 22.91
CA VAL A 61 -12.89 -6.84 21.82
C VAL A 61 -13.46 -5.45 21.54
N LEU A 62 -13.68 -5.15 20.27
CA LEU A 62 -14.42 -3.98 19.82
C LEU A 62 -15.41 -4.44 18.75
N VAL A 63 -16.67 -4.05 18.88
CA VAL A 63 -17.69 -4.30 17.86
C VAL A 63 -18.12 -2.97 17.25
N VAL A 64 -18.11 -2.90 15.93
CA VAL A 64 -18.51 -1.72 15.16
C VAL A 64 -19.48 -2.16 14.09
N GLU A 65 -20.62 -1.48 13.95
CA GLU A 65 -21.52 -1.66 12.82
C GLU A 65 -21.34 -0.52 11.81
N ARG A 66 -21.18 -0.88 10.53
CA ARG A 66 -21.07 0.08 9.42
C ARG A 66 -21.80 -0.48 8.20
N GLU A 67 -22.76 0.29 7.67
CA GLU A 67 -23.38 0.04 6.36
C GLU A 67 -23.90 -1.41 6.19
N GLY A 68 -24.50 -1.98 7.25
CA GLY A 68 -25.02 -3.36 7.23
C GLY A 68 -23.96 -4.45 7.35
N CYS A 69 -22.71 -4.09 7.67
CA CYS A 69 -21.65 -5.00 8.07
C CYS A 69 -21.32 -4.80 9.55
N ARG A 70 -21.38 -5.89 10.33
CA ARG A 70 -20.90 -5.94 11.71
C ARG A 70 -19.44 -6.38 11.69
N GLN A 71 -18.57 -5.54 12.20
CA GLN A 71 -17.14 -5.82 12.34
C GLN A 71 -16.82 -6.10 13.81
N THR A 72 -16.38 -7.31 14.10
CA THR A 72 -15.90 -7.69 15.44
C THR A 72 -14.38 -7.79 15.41
N PHE A 73 -13.72 -6.92 16.16
CA PHE A 73 -12.28 -6.89 16.31
C PHE A 73 -11.86 -7.56 17.61
N ARG A 74 -10.78 -8.36 17.57
CA ARG A 74 -10.10 -8.86 18.76
C ARG A 74 -8.60 -8.72 18.60
N TRP A 75 -7.86 -8.62 19.69
CA TRP A 75 -6.41 -8.51 19.64
C TRP A 75 -5.75 -9.13 20.86
N VAL A 76 -4.47 -9.42 20.71
CA VAL A 76 -3.56 -9.85 21.77
C VAL A 76 -2.25 -9.12 21.53
N ASN A 77 -1.74 -8.47 22.57
CA ASN A 77 -0.41 -7.86 22.54
C ASN A 77 0.61 -8.78 23.20
N ASP A 78 1.87 -8.49 22.92
CA ASP A 78 3.03 -9.03 23.61
C ASP A 78 3.23 -10.55 23.49
N ILE A 79 2.94 -11.11 22.31
CA ILE A 79 3.18 -12.52 21.98
C ILE A 79 4.68 -12.73 21.73
N ASP A 80 5.27 -13.76 22.33
CA ASP A 80 6.67 -14.09 22.07
C ASP A 80 6.82 -14.76 20.70
N PHE A 81 7.86 -14.34 19.98
CA PHE A 81 8.24 -14.91 18.71
C PHE A 81 9.77 -14.97 18.60
N ASP A 82 10.36 -16.04 19.15
CA ASP A 82 11.81 -16.32 19.06
C ASP A 82 12.67 -15.15 19.57
N GLY A 83 12.30 -14.66 20.76
CA GLY A 83 12.92 -13.52 21.45
C GLY A 83 12.50 -12.16 20.89
N LEU A 84 11.48 -12.11 20.03
CA LEU A 84 10.88 -10.87 19.53
C LEU A 84 9.43 -10.81 20.00
N THR A 85 9.05 -9.67 20.54
CA THR A 85 7.65 -9.39 20.85
C THR A 85 6.88 -8.95 19.59
N VAL A 86 5.70 -9.54 19.34
CA VAL A 86 4.76 -9.18 18.29
C VAL A 86 3.34 -9.06 18.82
N ASN A 87 2.48 -8.30 18.15
CA ASN A 87 1.07 -8.19 18.47
C ASN A 87 0.24 -8.79 17.33
N ALA A 88 -0.93 -9.32 17.65
CA ALA A 88 -1.86 -9.90 16.69
C ALA A 88 -3.25 -9.30 16.86
N PHE A 89 -3.95 -9.09 15.75
CA PHE A 89 -5.34 -8.65 15.77
C PHE A 89 -6.14 -9.24 14.62
N GLU A 90 -7.44 -9.39 14.84
CA GLU A 90 -8.39 -9.89 13.87
C GLU A 90 -9.56 -8.94 13.66
N CYS A 91 -10.19 -9.07 12.49
CA CYS A 91 -11.45 -8.43 12.12
C CYS A 91 -12.33 -9.51 11.50
N LEU A 92 -13.41 -9.87 12.20
CA LEU A 92 -14.50 -10.66 11.65
C LEU A 92 -15.54 -9.71 11.07
N GLU A 93 -15.68 -9.70 9.75
CA GLU A 93 -16.71 -8.94 9.03
C GLU A 93 -17.90 -9.84 8.75
N GLU A 94 -19.06 -9.53 9.33
CA GLU A 94 -20.30 -10.28 9.17
C GLU A 94 -21.32 -9.40 8.41
N THR A 95 -21.90 -9.96 7.36
CA THR A 95 -22.98 -9.35 6.58
C THR A 95 -24.15 -10.33 6.50
N ALA A 96 -25.29 -9.89 5.97
CA ALA A 96 -26.43 -10.79 5.74
C ALA A 96 -26.13 -11.98 4.82
N LYS A 97 -25.04 -11.93 4.02
CA LYS A 97 -24.70 -12.95 3.01
C LYS A 97 -23.54 -13.84 3.43
N GLU A 98 -22.55 -13.28 4.12
CA GLU A 98 -21.28 -13.97 4.41
C GLU A 98 -20.59 -13.41 5.66
N ALA A 99 -19.73 -14.23 6.24
CA ALA A 99 -18.79 -13.86 7.29
C ALA A 99 -17.34 -14.09 6.80
N LYS A 100 -16.47 -13.12 7.01
CA LYS A 100 -15.06 -13.16 6.59
C LYS A 100 -14.14 -12.78 7.74
N LEU A 101 -13.21 -13.66 8.07
CA LEU A 101 -12.18 -13.40 9.09
C LEU A 101 -10.88 -12.95 8.43
N PHE A 102 -10.35 -11.85 8.93
CA PHE A 102 -9.01 -11.37 8.59
C PHE A 102 -8.18 -11.29 9.86
N VAL A 103 -6.92 -11.74 9.80
CA VAL A 103 -6.00 -11.71 10.94
C VAL A 103 -4.66 -11.15 10.48
N TRP A 104 -4.01 -10.37 11.34
CA TRP A 104 -2.73 -9.73 11.05
C TRP A 104 -1.78 -9.76 12.25
N LEU A 105 -0.49 -9.74 11.97
CA LEU A 105 0.59 -9.45 12.90
C LEU A 105 1.06 -8.01 12.73
N THR A 106 1.39 -7.34 13.83
CA THR A 106 1.90 -5.98 13.84
C THR A 106 2.94 -5.78 14.93
N GLY A 107 3.83 -4.81 14.73
CA GLY A 107 4.75 -4.33 15.76
C GLY A 107 4.16 -3.18 16.59
N LEU A 108 2.99 -2.67 16.21
CA LEU A 108 2.30 -1.58 16.90
C LEU A 108 1.41 -2.15 18.01
N PRO A 109 1.37 -1.55 19.21
CA PRO A 109 0.41 -1.93 20.23
C PRO A 109 -1.03 -1.77 19.72
N VAL A 110 -1.85 -2.78 19.90
CA VAL A 110 -3.25 -2.78 19.47
C VAL A 110 -4.15 -2.49 20.66
N THR A 111 -5.12 -1.59 20.44
CA THR A 111 -6.10 -1.17 21.45
C THR A 111 -7.45 -0.96 20.79
N ALA A 112 -8.51 -0.87 21.59
CA ALA A 112 -9.84 -0.51 21.11
C ALA A 112 -9.84 0.84 20.34
N ALA A 113 -8.93 1.77 20.68
CA ALA A 113 -8.86 3.07 20.03
C ALA A 113 -8.27 3.02 18.61
N ASN A 114 -7.43 2.03 18.28
CA ASN A 114 -6.71 2.00 17.00
C ASN A 114 -7.01 0.77 16.12
N VAL A 115 -7.60 -0.31 16.65
CA VAL A 115 -7.74 -1.58 15.93
C VAL A 115 -8.56 -1.44 14.64
N ALA A 116 -9.61 -0.62 14.65
CA ALA A 116 -10.41 -0.34 13.46
C ALA A 116 -9.60 0.39 12.37
N GLU A 117 -8.74 1.33 12.77
CA GLU A 117 -7.86 2.05 11.84
C GLU A 117 -6.75 1.15 11.30
N LEU A 118 -6.12 0.33 12.15
CA LEU A 118 -5.10 -0.63 11.74
C LEU A 118 -5.66 -1.64 10.72
N SER A 119 -6.89 -2.13 10.94
CA SER A 119 -7.59 -2.98 9.98
C SER A 119 -7.89 -2.22 8.68
N GLY A 120 -8.62 -1.11 8.74
CA GLY A 120 -9.13 -0.42 7.55
C GLY A 120 -8.05 0.29 6.72
N ARG A 121 -7.11 1.00 7.37
CA ARG A 121 -6.05 1.75 6.69
C ARG A 121 -4.76 0.97 6.51
N GLY A 122 -4.59 -0.12 7.23
CA GLY A 122 -3.44 -1.00 7.12
C GLY A 122 -3.79 -2.31 6.42
N GLY A 123 -4.29 -3.28 7.19
CA GLY A 123 -4.48 -4.67 6.74
C GLY A 123 -5.30 -4.81 5.46
N ARG A 124 -6.39 -4.04 5.33
CA ARG A 124 -7.27 -4.06 4.15
C ARG A 124 -6.70 -3.31 2.95
N LYS A 125 -5.84 -2.30 3.14
CA LYS A 125 -5.23 -1.55 2.03
C LYS A 125 -4.26 -2.39 1.18
N ARG A 126 -3.76 -3.53 1.67
CA ARG A 126 -2.94 -4.45 0.85
C ARG A 126 -3.68 -4.87 -0.44
N TRP A 127 -5.01 -5.03 -0.37
CA TRP A 127 -5.84 -5.36 -1.53
C TRP A 127 -5.77 -4.31 -2.65
N LYS A 128 -5.53 -3.03 -2.31
CA LYS A 128 -5.38 -1.95 -3.31
C LYS A 128 -4.12 -2.11 -4.17
N ILE A 129 -3.05 -2.69 -3.64
CA ILE A 129 -1.79 -2.90 -4.41
C ILE A 129 -2.07 -3.81 -5.60
N GLU A 130 -2.83 -4.88 -5.38
CA GLU A 130 -3.18 -5.87 -6.38
C GLU A 130 -4.22 -5.33 -7.38
N ASN A 131 -5.30 -4.75 -6.88
CA ASN A 131 -6.46 -4.40 -7.72
C ASN A 131 -6.40 -3.03 -8.37
N GLU A 132 -5.65 -2.09 -7.81
CA GLU A 132 -5.44 -0.78 -8.43
C GLU A 132 -4.09 -0.80 -9.17
N GLY A 133 -2.98 -1.03 -8.45
CA GLY A 133 -1.63 -0.90 -9.00
C GLY A 133 -1.33 -1.82 -10.19
N PHE A 134 -1.39 -3.14 -9.99
CA PHE A 134 -1.08 -4.10 -11.04
C PHE A 134 -2.15 -4.13 -12.13
N ASN A 135 -3.43 -4.05 -11.75
CA ASN A 135 -4.52 -4.01 -12.71
C ASN A 135 -4.42 -2.81 -13.67
N THR A 136 -4.04 -1.63 -13.18
CA THR A 136 -3.80 -0.46 -14.04
C THR A 136 -2.61 -0.70 -14.98
N GLN A 137 -1.56 -1.36 -14.53
CA GLN A 137 -0.43 -1.70 -15.41
C GLN A 137 -0.80 -2.70 -16.51
N LYS A 138 -1.71 -3.64 -16.22
CA LYS A 138 -2.20 -4.61 -17.20
C LYS A 138 -3.22 -4.01 -18.16
N ASN A 139 -4.26 -3.39 -17.61
CA ASN A 139 -5.49 -3.03 -18.34
C ASN A 139 -5.66 -1.52 -18.55
N GLY A 140 -4.78 -0.68 -17.98
CA GLY A 140 -4.85 0.78 -18.06
C GLY A 140 -4.08 1.40 -19.22
N GLY A 141 -3.66 0.59 -20.21
CA GLY A 141 -2.93 1.03 -21.40
C GLY A 141 -1.40 1.06 -21.25
N TYR A 142 -0.85 0.49 -20.17
CA TYR A 142 0.60 0.25 -20.03
C TYR A 142 1.03 -1.10 -20.64
N GLU A 143 0.07 -1.98 -20.96
CA GLU A 143 0.31 -3.25 -21.67
C GLU A 143 1.36 -4.14 -20.99
N LEU A 144 1.33 -4.24 -19.65
CA LEU A 144 2.32 -5.01 -18.88
C LEU A 144 2.47 -6.46 -19.35
N GLU A 145 1.41 -7.06 -19.88
CA GLU A 145 1.39 -8.45 -20.34
C GLU A 145 1.88 -8.61 -21.79
N HIS A 146 2.17 -7.51 -22.49
CA HIS A 146 2.67 -7.56 -23.86
C HIS A 146 4.15 -7.94 -23.90
N ALA A 147 4.47 -8.97 -24.69
CA ALA A 147 5.82 -9.48 -24.85
C ALA A 147 6.64 -8.65 -25.85
N TYR A 148 7.11 -7.47 -25.42
CA TYR A 148 7.97 -6.58 -26.24
C TYR A 148 9.33 -7.18 -26.62
N SER A 149 9.76 -8.25 -25.95
CA SER A 149 10.98 -9.00 -26.27
C SER A 149 10.89 -10.41 -25.70
N THR A 150 11.63 -11.35 -26.29
CA THR A 150 11.88 -12.69 -25.76
C THR A 150 13.20 -12.77 -24.99
N ASP A 151 14.05 -11.73 -25.03
CA ASP A 151 15.25 -11.65 -24.22
C ASP A 151 14.93 -11.21 -22.79
N ALA A 152 15.42 -11.97 -21.81
CA ALA A 152 15.09 -11.76 -20.40
C ALA A 152 15.64 -10.43 -19.84
N LYS A 153 16.76 -9.90 -20.36
CA LYS A 153 17.29 -8.61 -19.92
C LYS A 153 16.47 -7.46 -20.53
N ALA A 154 16.14 -7.56 -21.81
CA ALA A 154 15.28 -6.61 -22.50
C ALA A 154 13.89 -6.54 -21.84
N MET A 155 13.28 -7.67 -21.50
CA MET A 155 12.01 -7.71 -20.75
C MET A 155 12.08 -6.95 -19.42
N LYS A 156 13.17 -7.14 -18.65
CA LYS A 156 13.38 -6.39 -17.40
C LYS A 156 13.49 -4.88 -17.67
N ASN A 157 14.19 -4.47 -18.71
CA ASN A 157 14.33 -3.07 -19.07
C ASN A 157 12.97 -2.45 -19.46
N PHE A 158 12.17 -3.14 -20.28
CA PHE A 158 10.81 -2.69 -20.61
C PHE A 158 9.93 -2.56 -19.36
N TYR A 159 10.01 -3.51 -18.44
CA TYR A 159 9.27 -3.43 -17.18
C TYR A 159 9.69 -2.22 -16.33
N LEU A 160 11.00 -1.93 -16.25
CA LEU A 160 11.48 -0.75 -15.52
C LEU A 160 11.02 0.56 -16.16
N LEU A 161 11.03 0.65 -17.50
CA LEU A 161 10.51 1.81 -18.22
C LEU A 161 9.00 2.00 -17.96
N LEU A 162 8.24 0.89 -17.95
CA LEU A 162 6.83 0.90 -17.58
C LEU A 162 6.64 1.41 -16.14
N GLN A 163 7.43 0.95 -15.17
CA GLN A 163 7.35 1.45 -13.78
C GLN A 163 7.63 2.96 -13.69
N ILE A 164 8.63 3.46 -14.42
CA ILE A 164 8.95 4.89 -14.44
C ILE A 164 7.79 5.69 -15.05
N GLY A 165 7.26 5.25 -16.19
CA GLY A 165 6.11 5.90 -16.83
C GLY A 165 4.89 5.91 -15.92
N HIS A 166 4.61 4.79 -15.25
CA HIS A 166 3.50 4.70 -14.31
C HIS A 166 3.70 5.60 -13.08
N LEU A 167 4.92 5.66 -12.53
CA LEU A 167 5.26 6.55 -11.42
C LEU A 167 5.03 8.02 -11.77
N ILE A 168 5.43 8.45 -12.97
CA ILE A 168 5.20 9.82 -13.44
C ILE A 168 3.70 10.10 -13.53
N SER A 169 2.92 9.19 -14.12
CA SER A 169 1.46 9.35 -14.19
C SER A 169 0.81 9.42 -12.80
N GLN A 170 1.25 8.59 -11.85
CA GLN A 170 0.78 8.64 -10.46
C GLN A 170 1.11 9.99 -9.80
N LEU A 171 2.33 10.52 -10.01
CA LEU A 171 2.73 11.84 -9.54
C LEU A 171 1.87 12.95 -10.14
N MET A 172 1.48 12.83 -11.41
CA MET A 172 0.62 13.80 -12.07
C MET A 172 -0.85 13.72 -11.60
N GLU A 173 -1.36 12.51 -11.37
CA GLU A 173 -2.72 12.28 -10.91
C GLU A 173 -2.92 12.68 -9.44
N LYS A 174 -1.96 12.30 -8.58
CA LYS A 174 -2.06 12.47 -7.12
C LYS A 174 -1.35 13.74 -6.64
N GLY A 175 -0.51 14.34 -7.48
CA GLY A 175 0.20 15.57 -7.17
C GLY A 175 -0.63 16.83 -7.41
N SER A 176 -0.39 17.84 -6.57
CA SER A 176 -1.07 19.14 -6.61
C SER A 176 -0.82 19.96 -7.87
N LEU A 177 0.21 19.61 -8.66
CA LEU A 177 0.70 20.44 -9.76
C LEU A 177 -0.29 20.53 -10.92
N LEU A 178 -0.80 19.40 -11.40
CA LEU A 178 -1.62 19.34 -12.62
C LEU A 178 -2.96 18.64 -12.43
N ARG A 179 -3.23 17.99 -11.28
CA ARG A 179 -4.44 17.19 -11.04
C ARG A 179 -5.74 17.91 -11.40
N LYS A 180 -6.02 19.07 -10.79
CA LYS A 180 -7.25 19.84 -11.03
C LYS A 180 -7.36 20.25 -12.50
N ARG A 181 -6.27 20.79 -13.04
CA ARG A 181 -6.21 21.30 -14.41
C ARG A 181 -6.41 20.20 -15.45
N ILE A 182 -5.80 19.02 -15.27
CA ILE A 182 -6.01 17.85 -16.13
C ILE A 182 -7.47 17.40 -16.06
N ARG A 183 -8.03 17.27 -14.85
CA ARG A 183 -9.42 16.82 -14.68
C ARG A 183 -10.43 17.78 -15.30
N GLU A 184 -10.26 19.09 -15.08
CA GLU A 184 -11.15 20.14 -15.60
C GLU A 184 -11.02 20.33 -17.12
N THR A 185 -9.81 20.23 -17.66
CA THR A 185 -9.55 20.56 -19.08
C THR A 185 -9.62 19.36 -20.01
N LEU A 186 -9.21 18.18 -19.52
CA LEU A 186 -8.99 16.99 -20.37
C LEU A 186 -9.83 15.79 -19.95
N GLY A 187 -10.50 15.84 -18.80
CA GLY A 187 -11.38 14.80 -18.27
C GLY A 187 -10.68 13.54 -17.79
N SER A 188 -9.63 13.07 -18.48
CA SER A 188 -8.91 11.84 -18.15
C SER A 188 -7.39 11.96 -18.33
N LEU A 189 -6.64 11.16 -17.55
CA LEU A 189 -5.19 11.00 -17.71
C LEU A 189 -4.81 10.38 -19.05
N ARG A 190 -5.64 9.46 -19.58
CA ARG A 190 -5.39 8.85 -20.89
C ARG A 190 -5.34 9.91 -21.98
N THR A 191 -6.33 10.80 -22.00
CA THR A 191 -6.38 11.92 -22.96
C THR A 191 -5.20 12.87 -22.77
N PHE A 192 -4.81 13.14 -21.51
CA PHE A 192 -3.61 13.91 -21.23
C PHE A 192 -2.36 13.23 -21.80
N SER A 193 -2.14 11.94 -21.55
CA SER A 193 -0.96 11.22 -22.05
C SER A 193 -0.91 11.19 -23.58
N GLN A 194 -2.04 11.00 -24.26
CA GLN A 194 -2.11 11.05 -25.73
C GLN A 194 -1.75 12.44 -26.26
N ARG A 195 -2.26 13.51 -25.65
CA ARG A 195 -1.93 14.89 -26.05
C ARG A 195 -0.49 15.26 -25.72
N LEU A 196 0.03 14.79 -24.58
CA LEU A 196 1.42 14.98 -24.21
C LEU A 196 2.34 14.29 -25.22
N TRP A 197 2.01 13.06 -25.63
CA TRP A 197 2.75 12.35 -26.66
C TRP A 197 2.73 13.09 -27.99
N ALA A 198 1.55 13.50 -28.48
CA ALA A 198 1.43 14.30 -29.69
C ALA A 198 2.25 15.61 -29.61
N ALA A 199 2.20 16.31 -28.48
CA ALA A 199 2.99 17.51 -28.26
C ALA A 199 4.50 17.24 -28.29
N LEU A 200 4.95 16.12 -27.71
CA LEU A 200 6.37 15.73 -27.71
C LEU A 200 6.89 15.35 -29.11
N THR A 201 6.02 14.88 -30.00
CA THR A 201 6.39 14.44 -31.35
C THR A 201 6.19 15.51 -32.41
N GLU A 202 5.24 16.43 -32.22
CA GLU A 202 4.80 17.38 -33.25
C GLU A 202 5.23 18.83 -32.95
N ILE A 203 5.59 19.15 -31.70
CA ILE A 203 5.89 20.52 -31.29
C ILE A 203 7.38 20.65 -30.94
N LEU A 204 8.05 21.62 -31.57
CA LEU A 204 9.38 22.03 -31.15
C LEU A 204 9.28 22.84 -29.84
N PHE A 205 10.04 22.40 -28.83
CA PHE A 205 10.07 23.08 -27.54
C PHE A 205 10.78 24.43 -27.63
N ASP A 206 10.11 25.47 -27.16
CA ASP A 206 10.76 26.74 -26.82
C ASP A 206 11.66 26.52 -25.60
N LEU A 207 12.97 26.42 -25.86
CA LEU A 207 13.97 26.12 -24.85
C LEU A 207 14.09 27.24 -23.80
N ASP A 208 13.85 28.49 -24.18
CA ASP A 208 13.95 29.62 -23.25
C ASP A 208 12.75 29.65 -22.32
N ARG A 209 11.56 29.36 -22.84
CA ARG A 209 10.37 29.14 -22.01
C ARG A 209 10.55 27.94 -21.07
N LEU A 210 11.11 26.83 -21.55
CA LEU A 210 11.36 25.65 -20.72
C LEU A 210 12.35 25.96 -19.58
N ARG A 211 13.45 26.66 -19.90
CA ARG A 211 14.43 27.11 -18.90
C ARG A 211 13.81 28.03 -17.86
N ALA A 212 12.95 28.96 -18.29
CA ALA A 212 12.22 29.84 -17.37
C ALA A 212 11.33 29.04 -16.41
N ILE A 213 10.60 28.02 -16.91
CA ILE A 213 9.78 27.12 -16.07
C ILE A 213 10.65 26.32 -15.11
N LEU A 214 11.76 25.74 -15.58
CA LEU A 214 12.69 24.97 -14.73
C LEU A 214 13.38 25.83 -13.67
N GLY A 215 13.52 27.14 -13.92
CA GLY A 215 14.03 28.10 -12.94
C GLY A 215 13.02 28.46 -11.84
N THR A 216 11.73 28.13 -12.01
CA THR A 216 10.74 28.35 -10.96
C THR A 216 10.85 27.32 -9.85
N ARG A 217 10.83 27.79 -8.60
CA ARG A 217 10.74 26.89 -7.45
C ARG A 217 9.29 26.45 -7.28
N ILE A 218 9.03 25.17 -7.53
CA ILE A 218 7.73 24.56 -7.29
C ILE A 218 7.83 23.54 -6.15
N GLN A 219 6.74 23.42 -5.38
CA GLN A 219 6.57 22.35 -4.42
C GLN A 219 5.38 21.50 -4.86
N ILE A 220 5.63 20.24 -5.21
CA ILE A 220 4.58 19.27 -5.51
C ILE A 220 4.19 18.60 -4.19
N ARG A 221 2.91 18.64 -3.84
CA ARG A 221 2.38 17.95 -2.67
C ARG A 221 1.44 16.84 -3.14
N PHE A 222 1.46 15.70 -2.47
CA PHE A 222 0.39 14.72 -2.63
C PHE A 222 -0.85 15.25 -1.93
N ASP A 223 -1.95 15.31 -2.66
CA ASP A 223 -3.22 15.75 -2.10
C ASP A 223 -3.84 14.56 -1.34
N THR A 224 -4.02 14.71 -0.02
CA THR A 224 -4.54 13.64 0.86
C THR A 224 -6.07 13.52 0.85
N SER A 225 -6.73 14.19 -0.10
CA SER A 225 -8.19 14.17 -0.27
C SER A 225 -8.69 13.03 -1.16
#